data_AF-A0A067EG84-F1
#
_entry.id   AF-A0A067EG84-F1
#
_cell.length_a   1.000
_cell.length_b   1.000
_cell.length_c   1.000
_cell.angle_alpha   90.00
_cell.angle_beta   90.00
_cell.angle_gamma   90.00
#
_symmetry.space_group_name_H-M   'P 1'
#
loop_
_entity.id
_entity.type
_entity.pdbx_description
1 polymer ?
#
loop_
_entity_poly.entity_id
_entity_poly.type
_entity_poly.pdbx_seq_one_letter_code
_entity_poly.pdbx_strand_id
1 'polypeptide(L)' 'KIRALGFSEKFIRTWEYYFDYCAAGFKSRTLGDYQIVFSRPSNVAAFRNQHESFPSA' A
#
# COMPACT_ATOMS: atom_id res chain seq x y z
N LYS A 1 -18.09 -3.25 -16.35
CA LYS A 1 -17.38 -4.51 -16.01
C LYS A 1 -16.08 -4.58 -16.83
N ILE A 2 -14.94 -4.97 -16.25
CA ILE A 2 -13.61 -5.00 -16.91
C ILE A 2 -13.62 -5.71 -18.28
N ARG A 3 -14.44 -6.77 -18.42
CA ARG A 3 -14.62 -7.53 -19.67
C ARG A 3 -15.21 -6.71 -20.83
N ALA A 4 -15.96 -5.65 -20.55
CA ALA A 4 -16.53 -4.78 -21.59
C ALA A 4 -15.52 -3.76 -22.15
N LEU A 5 -14.31 -3.68 -21.56
CA LEU A 5 -13.26 -2.75 -21.98
C LEU A 5 -12.32 -3.35 -23.04
N GLY A 6 -12.56 -4.59 -23.49
CA GLY A 6 -11.80 -5.21 -24.59
C GLY A 6 -10.42 -5.76 -24.20
N PHE A 7 -10.11 -5.86 -22.90
CA PHE A 7 -8.85 -6.47 -22.45
C PHE A 7 -8.85 -7.99 -22.65
N SER A 8 -7.67 -8.54 -22.93
CA SER A 8 -7.49 -9.99 -23.07
C SER A 8 -7.69 -10.73 -21.74
N GLU A 9 -8.09 -12.00 -21.80
CA GLU A 9 -8.24 -12.84 -20.60
C GLU A 9 -6.92 -12.96 -19.83
N LYS A 10 -5.79 -13.02 -20.55
CA LYS A 10 -4.45 -13.04 -19.94
C LYS A 10 -4.21 -11.79 -19.10
N PHE A 11 -4.55 -10.61 -19.62
CA PHE A 11 -4.41 -9.35 -18.89
C PHE A 11 -5.26 -9.35 -17.61
N ILE A 12 -6.53 -9.75 -17.72
CA ILE A 12 -7.45 -9.78 -16.58
C ILE A 12 -6.91 -10.69 -15.47
N ARG A 13 -6.49 -11.91 -15.83
CA ARG A 13 -5.93 -12.89 -14.87
C ARG A 13 -4.64 -12.43 -14.23
N THR A 14 -3.78 -11.70 -14.95
CA THR A 14 -2.56 -11.13 -14.38
C THR A 14 -2.88 -10.15 -13.25
N TRP A 15 -3.86 -9.29 -13.45
CA TRP A 15 -4.24 -8.29 -12.44
C TRP A 15 -5.02 -8.91 -11.28
N GLU A 16 -5.89 -9.89 -11.53
CA GLU A 16 -6.52 -10.68 -10.46
C GLU A 16 -5.46 -11.31 -9.55
N TYR A 17 -4.46 -11.98 -10.14
CA TYR A 17 -3.36 -12.56 -9.38
C TYR A 17 -2.55 -11.50 -8.61
N TYR A 18 -2.23 -10.38 -9.25
CA TYR A 18 -1.45 -9.30 -8.62
C TYR A 18 -2.15 -8.77 -7.36
N PHE A 19 -3.45 -8.47 -7.44
CA PHE A 19 -4.19 -7.93 -6.30
C PHE A 19 -4.34 -8.95 -5.17
N ASP A 20 -4.68 -10.21 -5.48
CA ASP A 20 -4.79 -11.26 -4.47
C ASP A 20 -3.46 -11.54 -3.79
N TYR A 21 -2.37 -11.59 -4.55
CA TYR A 21 -1.02 -11.78 -4.03
C TYR A 21 -0.61 -10.63 -3.09
N CYS A 22 -0.80 -9.38 -3.50
CA CYS A 22 -0.49 -8.23 -2.67
C CYS A 22 -1.33 -8.22 -1.38
N ALA A 23 -2.64 -8.48 -1.49
CA ALA A 23 -3.54 -8.54 -0.33
C ALA A 23 -3.11 -9.62 0.67
N ALA A 24 -2.75 -10.82 0.18
CA ALA A 24 -2.21 -11.88 1.00
C ALA A 24 -0.88 -11.46 1.65
N GLY A 25 0.02 -10.84 0.89
CA GLY A 25 1.33 -10.38 1.37
C GLY A 25 1.24 -9.32 2.47
N PHE A 26 0.32 -8.36 2.36
CA PHE A 26 0.06 -7.40 3.43
C PHE A 26 -0.58 -8.09 4.65
N LYS A 27 -1.56 -8.97 4.45
CA LYS A 27 -2.24 -9.69 5.53
C LYS A 27 -1.30 -10.58 6.33
N SER A 28 -0.35 -11.25 5.66
CA SER A 28 0.66 -12.09 6.29
C SER A 28 1.84 -11.30 6.88
N ARG A 29 1.85 -9.97 6.73
CA ARG A 29 2.98 -9.09 7.10
C ARG A 29 4.28 -9.43 6.36
N THR A 30 4.17 -10.04 5.18
CA THR A 30 5.30 -10.29 4.28
C THR A 30 5.62 -9.05 3.44
N LEU A 31 4.59 -8.28 3.09
CA LEU A 31 4.70 -6.96 2.47
C LEU A 31 4.36 -5.87 3.48
N GLY A 32 5.01 -4.72 3.34
CA GLY A 32 4.76 -3.53 4.14
C GLY A 32 5.15 -2.28 3.36
N ASP A 33 4.59 -1.14 3.78
CA ASP A 33 4.94 0.18 3.26
C ASP A 33 5.36 1.07 4.43
N TYR A 34 6.40 1.87 4.22
CA TYR A 34 7.04 2.65 5.29
C TYR A 34 6.96 4.14 4.97
N GLN A 35 6.33 4.90 5.87
CA GLN A 35 6.40 6.35 5.84
C GLN A 35 7.55 6.82 6.73
N ILE A 36 8.67 7.21 6.10
CA ILE A 36 9.89 7.64 6.79
C ILE A 36 10.09 9.15 6.63
N VAL A 37 10.27 9.84 7.75
CA VAL A 37 10.60 11.27 7.78
C VAL A 37 12.03 11.44 8.29
N PHE A 38 12.88 12.10 7.49
CA PHE A 38 14.26 12.42 7.87
C PHE A 38 14.36 13.85 8.37
N SER A 39 15.10 14.06 9.46
CA SER A 39 15.38 15.40 10.00
C SER A 39 16.78 15.47 10.60
N ARG A 40 17.25 16.70 10.86
CA ARG A 40 18.51 16.94 11.56
C ARG A 40 18.40 16.52 13.04
N PRO A 41 19.51 16.13 13.69
CA PRO A 41 19.52 15.88 15.12
C PRO A 41 18.90 17.05 15.91
N SER A 42 18.13 16.73 16.94
CA SER A 42 17.41 17.69 17.81
C SER A 42 16.16 18.36 17.21
N ASN A 43 15.70 17.98 16.01
CA ASN A 43 14.42 18.47 15.50
C ASN A 43 13.22 17.67 16.07
N VAL A 44 12.86 17.96 17.32
CA VAL A 44 11.76 17.29 18.05
C VAL A 44 10.37 17.51 17.43
N ALA A 45 10.20 18.54 16.60
CA ALA A 45 8.94 18.81 15.91
C ALA A 45 8.65 17.80 14.79
N ALA A 46 9.69 17.17 14.23
CA ALA A 46 9.54 16.22 13.13
C ALA A 46 8.79 14.92 13.53
N PHE A 47 8.72 14.63 14.84
CA PHE A 47 8.10 13.41 15.38
C PHE A 47 6.77 13.67 16.11
N ARG A 48 6.27 14.91 16.13
CA ARG A 48 4.98 15.20 16.81
C ARG A 48 3.82 14.64 15.97
N ASN A 49 3.25 13.55 16.49
CA ASN A 49 1.94 12.96 16.19
C ASN A 49 1.71 12.45 14.76
N GLN A 50 2.59 11.56 14.27
CA GLN A 50 2.34 10.81 13.02
C GLN A 50 1.06 9.94 13.05
N HIS A 51 0.60 9.54 14.23
CA HIS A 51 -0.53 8.61 14.38
C HIS A 51 -1.88 9.27 14.70
N GLU A 52 -1.93 10.57 15.03
CA GLU A 52 -3.22 11.22 15.38
C GLU A 52 -3.94 11.81 14.15
N SER A 53 -3.24 12.04 13.04
CA SER A 53 -3.82 12.75 11.88
C SER A 53 -4.44 11.86 10.80
N PHE A 54 -4.26 10.53 10.87
CA PHE A 54 -4.81 9.61 9.86
C PHE A 54 -5.59 8.48 10.53
N PRO A 55 -6.92 8.40 10.33
CA PRO A 55 -7.64 7.19 10.72
C PRO A 55 -7.03 6.01 9.96
N SER A 56 -6.71 4.94 10.68
CA SER A 56 -6.48 3.64 10.03
C SER A 56 -7.73 3.31 9.22
N ALA A 57 -7.56 3.09 7.92
CA ALA A 57 -8.60 2.56 7.06
C ALA A 57 -9.04 1.16 7.51
#